data_AF-A0A254QH96-F1
#
_entry.id   AF-A0A254QH96-F1
#
_cell.length_a   1.000
_cell.length_b   1.000
_cell.length_c   1.000
_cell.angle_alpha   90.00
_cell.angle_beta   90.00
_cell.angle_gamma   90.00
#
_symmetry.space_group_name_H-M   'P 1'
#
loop_
_entity.id
_entity.type
_entity.pdbx_description
1 polymer ?
#
loop_
_entity_poly.entity_id
_entity_poly.type
_entity_poly.pdbx_seq_one_letter_code
_entity_poly.pdbx_strand_id
1 'polypeptide(L)' 'MQFYNLKTRSHVDVPDADVRKIKMVRKTKTGEQTRYAFTANHGGTKLFKFVNEATYKASSAQEA' A
#
# COMPACT_ATOMS: atom_id res chain seq x y z
N MET A 1 7.53 1.72 -8.29
CA MET A 1 7.07 0.49 -7.59
C MET A 1 5.95 -0.23 -8.35
N GLN A 2 6.02 -1.57 -8.41
CA GLN A 2 5.00 -2.39 -9.07
C GLN A 2 3.82 -2.73 -8.14
N PHE A 3 2.59 -2.53 -8.65
CA PHE A 3 1.30 -2.87 -8.03
C PHE A 3 0.51 -3.83 -8.92
N TYR A 4 -0.31 -4.70 -8.32
CA TYR A 4 -1.26 -5.51 -9.06
C TYR A 4 -2.63 -4.82 -9.10
N ASN A 5 -3.11 -4.50 -10.30
CA ASN A 5 -4.43 -3.90 -10.50
C ASN A 5 -5.46 -5.00 -10.76
N LEU A 6 -6.37 -5.20 -9.81
CA LEU A 6 -7.42 -6.23 -9.90
C LEU A 6 -8.45 -5.98 -11.01
N LYS A 7 -8.67 -4.72 -11.41
CA LYS A 7 -9.63 -4.38 -12.47
C LYS A 7 -9.11 -4.80 -13.84
N THR A 8 -7.83 -4.55 -14.11
CA THR A 8 -7.16 -4.92 -15.36
C THR A 8 -6.50 -6.30 -15.30
N ARG A 9 -6.41 -6.89 -14.10
CA ARG A 9 -5.74 -8.16 -13.81
C ARG A 9 -4.28 -8.17 -14.29
N SER A 10 -3.60 -7.05 -14.11
CA SER A 10 -2.23 -6.85 -14.59
C SER A 10 -1.40 -6.09 -13.57
N HIS A 11 -0.08 -6.25 -13.67
CA HIS A 11 0.84 -5.40 -12.94
C HIS A 11 0.96 -4.04 -13.63
N VAL A 12 1.08 -2.99 -12.82
CA VAL A 12 1.36 -1.62 -13.27
C VAL A 12 2.50 -1.06 -12.46
N ASP A 13 3.38 -0.32 -13.11
CA ASP A 13 4.48 0.38 -12.46
C ASP A 13 4.06 1.83 -12.18
N VAL A 14 4.15 2.20 -10.92
CA VAL A 14 3.86 3.55 -10.45
C VAL A 14 5.18 4.23 -10.06
N PRO A 15 5.47 5.47 -10.49
CA PRO A 15 6.64 6.21 -10.04
C PRO A 15 6.68 6.31 -8.51
N ASP A 16 7.87 6.16 -7.90
CA ASP A 16 7.98 6.17 -6.44
C ASP A 16 7.55 7.50 -5.80
N ALA A 17 7.61 8.60 -6.55
CA ALA A 17 7.09 9.91 -6.13
C ALA A 17 5.57 9.92 -5.90
N ASP A 18 4.82 9.04 -6.57
CA ASP A 18 3.36 8.92 -6.45
C ASP A 18 2.95 7.81 -5.45
N VAL A 19 3.93 7.13 -4.86
CA VAL A 19 3.71 6.06 -3.88
C VAL A 19 3.72 6.66 -2.48
N ARG A 20 2.66 6.37 -1.72
CA ARG A 20 2.58 6.71 -0.30
C ARG A 20 2.53 5.48 0.57
N LYS A 21 2.96 5.60 1.82
CA LYS A 21 2.89 4.54 2.82
C LYS A 21 1.77 4.83 3.82
N ILE A 22 0.96 3.82 4.12
CA ILE A 22 -0.16 3.89 5.06
C ILE A 22 -0.10 2.76 6.09
N LYS A 23 -0.32 3.11 7.36
CA LYS A 23 -0.55 2.18 8.47
C LYS A 23 -2.03 2.17 8.81
N MET A 24 -2.64 0.99 8.86
CA MET A 24 -4.04 0.81 9.21
C MET A 24 -4.13 0.00 10.49
N VAL A 25 -4.72 0.57 11.54
CA VAL A 25 -5.00 -0.15 12.79
C VAL A 25 -6.50 -0.36 12.89
N ARG A 26 -6.91 -1.63 13.00
CA ARG A 26 -8.32 -2.01 13.14
C ARG A 26 -8.51 -2.85 14.40
N LYS A 27 -9.44 -2.42 15.26
CA LYS A 27 -9.91 -3.24 16.38
C LYS A 27 -10.76 -4.41 15.86
N THR A 28 -10.51 -5.59 16.42
CA THR A 28 -11.20 -6.85 16.12
C THR A 28 -11.77 -7.43 17.41
N LYS A 29 -12.59 -8.47 17.30
CA LYS A 29 -13.18 -9.13 18.48
C LYS A 29 -12.12 -9.72 19.43
N THR A 30 -10.93 -10.05 18.93
CA THR A 30 -9.88 -10.76 19.67
C THR A 30 -8.63 -9.90 19.91
N GLY A 31 -8.64 -8.61 19.57
CA GLY A 31 -7.48 -7.73 19.71
C GLY A 31 -7.37 -6.70 18.59
N GLU A 32 -6.16 -6.22 18.32
CA GLU A 32 -5.91 -5.24 17.27
C GLU A 32 -5.16 -5.85 16.09
N GLN A 33 -5.59 -5.52 14.87
CA GLN A 33 -4.88 -5.88 13.66
C GLN A 33 -4.24 -4.62 13.07
N THR A 34 -2.91 -4.64 12.98
CA THR A 34 -2.15 -3.62 12.25
C THR A 34 -1.79 -4.15 10.86
N ARG A 35 -2.06 -3.35 9.82
CA ARG A 35 -1.66 -3.63 8.44
C ARG A 35 -0.81 -2.48 7.92
N TYR A 36 0.25 -2.81 7.20
CA TYR A 36 1.13 -1.86 6.53
C TYR A 36 0.98 -2.02 5.03
N ALA A 37 0.86 -0.92 4.30
CA ALA A 37 0.72 -0.95 2.85
C ALA A 37 1.37 0.26 2.19
N PHE A 38 1.80 0.06 0.94
CA PHE A 38 1.99 1.15 -0.01
C PHE A 38 0.70 1.37 -0.79
N THR A 39 0.39 2.62 -1.11
CA THR A 39 -0.78 3.03 -1.86
C THR A 39 -0.37 3.95 -3.00
N ALA A 40 -1.10 3.87 -4.10
CA ALA A 40 -0.94 4.74 -5.25
C ALA A 40 -2.28 4.96 -5.95
N ASN A 41 -2.42 6.07 -6.68
CA ASN A 41 -3.53 6.27 -7.60
C ASN A 41 -3.03 6.02 -9.03
N HIS A 42 -3.66 5.08 -9.73
CA HIS A 42 -3.32 4.77 -11.11
C HIS A 42 -4.60 4.67 -11.94
N GLY A 43 -4.76 5.51 -12.96
CA GLY A 43 -5.94 5.53 -13.82
C GLY A 43 -7.26 5.69 -13.05
N GLY A 44 -7.29 6.59 -12.07
CA GLY A 44 -8.47 6.83 -11.21
C GLY A 44 -8.80 5.70 -10.23
N THR A 45 -7.95 4.67 -10.12
CA THR A 45 -8.12 3.56 -9.17
C THR A 45 -7.05 3.61 -8.11
N LYS A 46 -7.47 3.55 -6.85
CA LYS A 46 -6.55 3.41 -5.71
C LYS A 46 -6.06 1.97 -5.61
N LEU A 47 -4.75 1.79 -5.66
CA LEU A 47 -4.07 0.51 -5.56
C LEU A 47 -3.40 0.37 -4.19
N PHE A 48 -3.33 -0.86 -3.69
CA PHE A 48 -2.68 -1.20 -2.43
C PHE A 48 -1.70 -2.34 -2.63
N LYS A 49 -0.52 -2.22 -2.02
CA LYS A 49 0.47 -3.29 -1.89
C LYS A 49 0.76 -3.50 -0.41
N PHE A 50 0.18 -4.54 0.16
CA PHE A 50 0.40 -4.89 1.57
C PHE A 50 1.81 -5.44 1.74
N VAL A 51 2.48 -4.95 2.79
CA VAL A 51 3.86 -5.33 3.14
C VAL A 51 3.95 -5.56 4.64
N ASN A 52 5.06 -6.16 5.08
CA ASN A 52 5.36 -6.27 6.51
C ASN A 52 5.87 -4.92 7.05
N GLU A 53 5.99 -4.84 8.37
CA GLU A 53 6.46 -3.62 9.06
C GLU A 53 7.89 -3.23 8.70
N ALA A 54 8.77 -4.21 8.51
CA ALA A 54 10.17 -3.96 8.19
C ALA A 54 10.32 -3.27 6.82
N THR A 55 9.65 -3.79 5.79
CA THR A 55 9.61 -3.19 4.45
C THR A 55 8.96 -1.80 4.48
N TYR A 56 7.90 -1.62 5.28
CA TYR A 56 7.25 -0.33 5.44
C TYR A 56 8.18 0.73 6.02
N LYS A 57 8.92 0.38 7.09
CA LYS A 57 9.84 1.30 7.78
C LYS A 57 11.09 1.60 6.95
N ALA A 58 11.59 0.63 6.19
CA ALA A 58 12.73 0.82 5.30
C ALA A 58 12.43 1.70 4.08
N SER A 59 11.15 1.94 3.77
CA SER A 59 10.75 2.72 2.60
C SER A 59 10.84 4.23 2.82
N SER A 60 11.39 4.92 1.82
CA SER A 60 11.43 6.38 1.70
C SER A 60 10.13 7.01 1.18
N ALA A 61 9.10 6.20 0.89
CA ALA A 61 7.79 6.69 0.45
C ALA A 61 7.18 7.63 1.51
N GLN A 62 6.51 8.68 1.04
CA GLN A 62 5.86 9.69 1.87
C GLN A 62 4.63 9.11 2.60
N GLU A 63 4.27 9.64 3.77
CA GLU A 63 3.05 9.20 4.47
C GLU A 63 1.78 9.64 3.72
N ALA A 64 0.75 8.79 3.77
CA ALA A 64 -0.48 8.94 2.98
C ALA A 64 -1.40 10.06 3.43
#